data_AF-A0A950AV22-F1
#
_entry.id   AF-A0A950AV22-F1
#
_cell.length_a   1.000
_cell.length_b   1.000
_cell.length_c   1.000
_cell.angle_alpha   90.00
_cell.angle_beta   90.00
_cell.angle_gamma   90.00
#
_symmetry.space_group_name_H-M   'P 1'
#
loop_
_entity.id
_entity.type
_entity.pdbx_description
1 polymer ?
#
loop_
_entity_poly.entity_id
_entity_poly.type
_entity_poly.pdbx_seq_one_letter_code
_entity_poly.pdbx_strand_id
1 'polypeptide(L)'
;MLEIVWLLPALPLLGFGLLLLSGRRLGDPRAGWLATTMVAGSFAAAAVVCAGLFLRSPDHRVFTQTLFDWIPVGGLHVPVGFRVDQLSITMALFVTGVSTLIHLYSIGYMHGDDRFPTFFVYLNLFVFSMLMLVLANNFVLTFLGWEGVGACSYFLIAFWFERNKAAVAGKKAFVTNRVGDFGFMLGMFLIFAHLGSLDYSTVFGHVSTLSSGTATAIALLLLLGAVGKSAQIPLYIWLPDAMEGPTPVSALIHAATMVTAGVYVVARMHVVFEIAPAALATVAIIGAATALFAATIGT
;
A
#
# COMPACT_ATOMS: atom_id res chain seq x y z
N MET A 1 -2.47 -24.69 -3.09
CA MET A 1 -2.45 -23.75 -1.94
C MET A 1 -1.92 -22.37 -2.31
N LEU A 2 -0.85 -22.24 -3.10
CA LEU A 2 -0.29 -20.92 -3.43
C LEU A 2 -1.00 -20.24 -4.61
N GLU A 3 -1.56 -21.02 -5.53
CA GLU A 3 -2.25 -20.51 -6.74
C GLU A 3 -3.51 -19.69 -6.46
N ILE A 4 -4.04 -19.74 -5.23
CA ILE A 4 -5.19 -18.91 -4.82
C ILE A 4 -4.77 -17.50 -4.42
N VAL A 5 -3.50 -17.11 -4.58
CA VAL A 5 -3.01 -15.77 -4.20
C VAL A 5 -3.83 -14.65 -4.85
N TRP A 6 -4.33 -14.84 -6.08
CA TRP A 6 -5.16 -13.85 -6.75
C TRP A 6 -6.47 -13.55 -6.02
N LEU A 7 -6.95 -14.45 -5.16
CA LEU A 7 -8.13 -14.21 -4.30
C LEU A 7 -7.89 -13.10 -3.29
N LEU A 8 -6.63 -12.88 -2.86
CA LEU A 8 -6.31 -11.86 -1.85
C LEU A 8 -6.80 -10.49 -2.30
N PRO A 9 -6.35 -9.92 -3.44
CA PRO A 9 -6.88 -8.67 -3.94
C PRO A 9 -8.26 -8.80 -4.59
N ALA A 10 -8.60 -9.95 -5.20
CA ALA A 10 -9.88 -10.10 -5.89
C ALA A 10 -11.10 -10.02 -4.95
N LEU A 11 -11.00 -10.53 -3.72
CA LEU A 11 -12.12 -10.50 -2.77
C LEU A 11 -12.50 -9.08 -2.32
N PRO A 12 -11.57 -8.21 -1.85
CA PRO A 12 -11.88 -6.81 -1.57
C PRO A 12 -12.31 -6.03 -2.83
N LEU A 13 -11.76 -6.35 -4.01
CA LEU A 13 -12.21 -5.74 -5.25
C LEU A 13 -13.67 -6.13 -5.60
N LEU A 14 -14.04 -7.39 -5.38
CA LEU A 14 -15.41 -7.87 -5.54
C LEU A 14 -16.33 -7.18 -4.52
N GLY A 15 -15.90 -7.05 -3.26
CA GLY A 15 -16.62 -6.29 -2.24
C GLY A 15 -16.86 -4.84 -2.65
N PHE A 16 -15.81 -4.15 -3.11
CA PHE A 16 -15.92 -2.81 -3.70
C PHE A 16 -16.95 -2.76 -4.83
N GLY A 17 -16.87 -3.66 -5.82
CA GLY A 17 -17.78 -3.67 -6.97
C GLY A 17 -19.24 -3.94 -6.58
N LEU A 18 -19.47 -4.92 -5.70
CA LEU A 18 -20.80 -5.25 -5.21
C LEU A 18 -21.40 -4.08 -4.40
N LEU A 19 -20.62 -3.41 -3.57
CA LEU A 19 -21.07 -2.25 -2.80
C LEU A 19 -21.30 -1.02 -3.68
N LEU A 20 -20.49 -0.82 -4.72
CA LEU A 20 -20.69 0.27 -5.68
C LEU A 20 -22.02 0.11 -6.43
N LEU A 21 -22.36 -1.11 -6.84
CA LEU A 21 -23.58 -1.41 -7.60
C LEU A 21 -24.84 -1.54 -6.72
N SER A 22 -24.71 -2.16 -5.55
CA SER A 22 -25.84 -2.58 -4.72
C SER A 22 -25.84 -2.02 -3.29
N GLY A 23 -24.80 -1.28 -2.87
CA GLY A 23 -24.65 -0.79 -1.51
C GLY A 23 -25.80 0.10 -1.05
N ARG A 24 -26.34 0.94 -1.93
CA ARG A 24 -27.54 1.75 -1.64
C ARG A 24 -28.79 0.91 -1.34
N ARG A 25 -28.91 -0.28 -1.94
CA ARG A 25 -30.02 -1.21 -1.69
C ARG A 25 -29.80 -2.05 -0.44
N LEU A 26 -28.55 -2.39 -0.14
CA LEU A 26 -28.18 -3.16 1.05
C LEU A 26 -28.35 -2.34 2.33
N GLY A 27 -27.93 -1.06 2.30
CA GLY A 27 -28.02 -0.14 3.42
C GLY A 27 -27.21 -0.57 4.65
N ASP A 28 -27.47 0.11 5.76
CA ASP A 28 -26.95 -0.20 7.09
C ASP A 28 -27.80 -1.33 7.74
N PRO A 29 -27.22 -2.42 8.27
CA PRO A 29 -25.78 -2.75 8.39
C PRO A 29 -25.27 -3.72 7.31
N ARG A 30 -26.13 -4.18 6.39
CA ARG A 30 -25.82 -5.28 5.46
C ARG A 30 -24.65 -4.97 4.54
N ALA A 31 -24.51 -3.72 4.09
CA ALA A 31 -23.36 -3.28 3.30
C ALA A 31 -22.04 -3.47 4.08
N GLY A 32 -22.03 -3.17 5.38
CA GLY A 32 -20.85 -3.33 6.23
C GLY A 32 -20.49 -4.80 6.49
N TRP A 33 -21.49 -5.66 6.65
CA TRP A 33 -21.26 -7.11 6.76
C TRP A 33 -20.67 -7.69 5.48
N LEU A 34 -21.22 -7.35 4.31
CA LEU A 34 -20.66 -7.78 3.02
C LEU A 34 -19.19 -7.36 2.87
N ALA A 35 -18.91 -6.09 3.16
CA ALA A 35 -17.57 -5.52 3.12
C ALA A 35 -16.59 -6.28 4.03
N THR A 36 -17.01 -6.55 5.27
CA THR A 36 -16.22 -7.28 6.27
C THR A 36 -15.97 -8.72 5.83
N THR A 37 -16.97 -9.43 5.32
CA THR A 37 -16.84 -10.82 4.87
C THR A 37 -15.86 -10.96 3.71
N MET A 38 -15.83 -10.00 2.78
CA MET A 38 -14.87 -10.02 1.66
C MET A 38 -13.43 -9.87 2.14
N VAL A 39 -13.18 -8.96 3.09
CA VAL A 39 -11.84 -8.76 3.66
C VAL A 39 -11.43 -9.93 4.57
N ALA A 40 -12.36 -10.49 5.35
CA ALA A 40 -12.13 -11.69 6.15
C ALA A 40 -11.80 -12.91 5.28
N GLY A 41 -12.49 -13.06 4.14
CA GLY A 41 -12.17 -14.09 3.14
C GLY A 41 -10.76 -13.92 2.56
N SER A 42 -10.33 -12.67 2.32
CA SER A 42 -8.96 -12.36 1.90
C SER A 42 -7.93 -12.74 2.97
N PHE A 43 -8.22 -12.50 4.26
CA PHE A 43 -7.38 -12.94 5.37
C PHE A 43 -7.27 -14.47 5.44
N ALA A 44 -8.39 -15.19 5.30
CA ALA A 44 -8.38 -16.65 5.28
C ALA A 44 -7.56 -17.19 4.09
N ALA A 45 -7.70 -16.59 2.91
CA ALA A 45 -6.89 -16.93 1.74
C ALA A 45 -5.40 -16.64 1.98
N ALA A 46 -5.06 -15.49 2.59
CA ALA A 46 -3.69 -15.16 2.97
C ALA A 46 -3.09 -16.16 3.97
N ALA A 47 -3.88 -16.63 4.94
CA ALA A 47 -3.44 -17.67 5.89
C ALA A 47 -3.17 -19.01 5.19
N VAL A 48 -4.01 -19.41 4.23
CA VAL A 48 -3.81 -20.62 3.42
C VAL A 48 -2.56 -20.50 2.54
N VAL A 49 -2.36 -19.34 1.89
CA VAL A 49 -1.15 -19.07 1.10
C VAL A 49 0.10 -19.09 1.99
N CYS A 50 0.03 -18.49 3.18
CA CYS A 50 1.11 -18.50 4.16
C CYS A 50 1.49 -19.94 4.59
N ALA A 51 0.49 -20.75 4.95
CA ALA A 51 0.71 -22.16 5.26
C ALA A 51 1.34 -22.92 4.08
N GLY A 52 0.87 -22.69 2.85
CA GLY A 52 1.46 -23.25 1.64
C GLY A 52 2.92 -22.84 1.41
N LEU A 53 3.31 -21.64 1.85
CA LEU A 53 4.66 -21.11 1.75
C LEU A 53 5.59 -21.74 2.81
N PHE A 54 5.09 -21.97 4.03
CA PHE A 54 5.81 -22.66 5.10
C PHE A 54 6.13 -24.12 4.78
N LEU A 55 5.26 -24.79 4.00
CA LEU A 55 5.49 -26.16 3.53
C LEU A 55 6.61 -26.27 2.48
N ARG A 56 7.08 -25.16 1.91
CA ARG A 56 8.25 -25.15 1.02
C ARG A 56 9.55 -25.11 1.81
N SER A 57 10.60 -25.68 1.22
CA SER A 57 11.96 -25.55 1.75
C SER A 57 12.36 -24.08 1.87
N PRO A 58 13.15 -23.69 2.89
CA PRO A 58 13.50 -22.30 3.15
C PRO A 58 14.00 -21.53 1.91
N ASP A 59 14.80 -22.18 1.07
CA ASP A 59 15.42 -21.58 -0.13
C ASP A 59 14.45 -21.39 -1.30
N HIS A 60 13.26 -22.00 -1.24
CA HIS A 60 12.22 -21.93 -2.28
C HIS A 60 10.92 -21.27 -1.80
N ARG A 61 11.00 -20.47 -0.72
CA ARG A 61 9.88 -19.67 -0.18
C ARG A 61 9.56 -18.40 -0.97
N VAL A 62 9.72 -18.46 -2.30
CA VAL A 62 9.28 -17.43 -3.23
C VAL A 62 8.35 -18.10 -4.24
N PHE A 63 7.17 -17.54 -4.42
CA PHE A 63 6.20 -17.95 -5.42
C PHE A 63 5.84 -16.75 -6.28
N THR A 64 5.84 -16.91 -7.59
CA THR A 64 5.42 -15.85 -8.51
C THR A 64 4.36 -16.41 -9.45
N GLN A 65 3.24 -15.70 -9.57
CA GLN A 65 2.14 -16.04 -10.45
C GLN A 65 1.87 -14.84 -11.36
N THR A 66 2.05 -15.02 -12.66
CA THR A 66 1.63 -14.04 -13.67
C THR A 66 0.18 -14.34 -14.07
N LEU A 67 -0.69 -13.33 -14.05
CA LEU A 67 -2.08 -13.47 -14.46
C LEU A 67 -2.25 -13.20 -15.96
N PHE A 68 -1.78 -12.05 -16.42
CA PHE A 68 -1.82 -11.63 -17.83
C PHE A 68 -0.81 -10.51 -18.09
N ASP A 69 -0.49 -10.28 -19.36
CA ASP A 69 0.38 -9.17 -19.77
C ASP A 69 -0.42 -7.87 -19.86
N TRP A 70 0.02 -6.83 -19.14
CA TRP A 70 -0.68 -5.55 -19.10
C TRP A 70 -0.11 -4.54 -20.09
N ILE A 71 1.21 -4.37 -20.13
CA ILE A 71 1.88 -3.47 -21.08
C ILE A 71 2.96 -4.25 -21.84
N PRO A 72 2.65 -4.78 -23.03
CA PRO A 72 3.62 -5.42 -23.91
C PRO A 72 4.04 -4.47 -25.05
N VAL A 73 4.88 -3.47 -24.75
CA VAL A 73 5.27 -2.43 -25.74
C VAL A 73 6.78 -2.34 -25.90
N GLY A 74 7.28 -2.69 -27.09
CA GLY A 74 8.70 -2.61 -27.42
C GLY A 74 9.53 -3.46 -26.46
N GLY A 75 10.54 -2.85 -25.80
CA GLY A 75 11.34 -3.51 -24.76
C GLY A 75 10.73 -3.47 -23.36
N LEU A 76 9.60 -2.77 -23.15
CA LEU A 76 8.91 -2.70 -21.86
C LEU A 76 7.84 -3.79 -21.79
N HIS A 77 8.09 -4.79 -20.94
CA HIS A 77 7.13 -5.85 -20.62
C HIS A 77 6.72 -5.74 -19.15
N VAL A 78 5.46 -5.37 -18.90
CA VAL A 78 4.89 -5.26 -17.55
C VAL A 78 3.72 -6.23 -17.43
N PRO A 79 3.90 -7.38 -16.76
CA PRO A 79 2.80 -8.27 -16.44
C PRO A 79 2.01 -7.76 -15.22
N VAL A 80 0.75 -8.14 -15.13
CA VAL A 80 0.06 -8.18 -13.84
C VAL A 80 0.38 -9.52 -13.21
N GLY A 81 1.25 -9.51 -12.20
CA GLY A 81 1.69 -10.70 -11.50
C GLY A 81 1.90 -10.46 -10.02
N PHE A 82 1.72 -11.54 -9.26
CA PHE A 82 1.89 -11.55 -7.81
C PHE A 82 3.17 -12.28 -7.42
N ARG A 83 4.02 -11.62 -6.65
CA ARG A 83 5.18 -12.20 -5.97
C ARG A 83 4.83 -12.39 -4.50
N VAL A 84 4.81 -13.64 -4.07
CA VAL A 84 4.61 -14.03 -2.68
C VAL A 84 5.91 -14.56 -2.10
N ASP A 85 6.48 -13.82 -1.18
CA ASP A 85 7.58 -14.20 -0.31
C ASP A 85 7.27 -13.82 1.14
N GLN A 86 8.22 -14.04 2.04
CA GLN A 86 8.07 -13.82 3.48
C GLN A 86 7.64 -12.39 3.81
N LEU A 87 8.16 -11.39 3.10
CA LEU A 87 7.83 -9.98 3.33
C LEU A 87 6.39 -9.68 2.87
N SER A 88 6.04 -10.07 1.65
CA SER A 88 4.69 -9.79 1.12
C SER A 88 3.60 -10.54 1.86
N ILE A 89 3.82 -11.80 2.26
CA ILE A 89 2.78 -12.58 2.93
C ILE A 89 2.55 -12.12 4.36
N THR A 90 3.61 -11.71 5.06
CA THR A 90 3.51 -11.10 6.39
C THR A 90 2.70 -9.81 6.32
N MET A 91 3.00 -8.94 5.35
CA MET A 91 2.23 -7.72 5.14
C MET A 91 0.79 -8.01 4.71
N ALA A 92 0.55 -8.99 3.83
CA ALA A 92 -0.80 -9.35 3.41
C ALA A 92 -1.67 -9.83 4.58
N LEU A 93 -1.11 -10.67 5.47
CA LEU A 93 -1.78 -11.10 6.70
C LEU A 93 -2.10 -9.94 7.64
N PHE A 94 -1.14 -9.03 7.84
CA PHE A 94 -1.33 -7.87 8.69
C PHE A 94 -2.38 -6.91 8.13
N VAL A 95 -2.28 -6.58 6.84
CA VAL A 95 -3.24 -5.72 6.13
C VAL A 95 -4.64 -6.32 6.21
N THR A 96 -4.84 -7.58 5.81
CA THR A 96 -6.18 -8.19 5.78
C THR A 96 -6.74 -8.46 7.18
N GLY A 97 -5.90 -8.89 8.12
CA GLY A 97 -6.30 -9.18 9.50
C GLY A 97 -6.74 -7.91 10.24
N VAL A 98 -5.88 -6.89 10.29
CA VAL A 98 -6.21 -5.61 10.94
C VAL A 98 -7.37 -4.92 10.22
N SER A 99 -7.40 -4.96 8.88
CA SER A 99 -8.52 -4.39 8.13
C SER A 99 -9.84 -5.09 8.43
N THR A 100 -9.87 -6.41 8.64
CA THR A 100 -11.10 -7.13 9.01
C THR A 100 -11.65 -6.61 10.34
N LEU A 101 -10.78 -6.43 11.34
CA LEU A 101 -11.18 -5.89 12.65
C LEU A 101 -11.69 -4.45 12.53
N ILE A 102 -11.02 -3.62 11.71
CA ILE A 102 -11.45 -2.24 11.45
C ILE A 102 -12.80 -2.22 10.75
N HIS A 103 -13.03 -3.07 9.73
CA HIS A 103 -14.31 -3.16 9.04
C HIS A 103 -15.43 -3.55 10.01
N LEU A 104 -15.19 -4.53 10.88
CA LEU A 104 -16.15 -4.95 11.89
C LEU A 104 -16.47 -3.80 12.86
N TYR A 105 -15.45 -3.09 13.35
CA TYR A 105 -15.63 -1.92 14.21
C TYR A 105 -16.42 -0.79 13.51
N SER A 106 -16.14 -0.57 12.22
CA SER A 106 -16.82 0.44 11.41
C SER A 106 -18.33 0.22 11.26
N ILE A 107 -18.82 -1.01 11.36
CA ILE A 107 -20.27 -1.29 11.30
C ILE A 107 -21.00 -0.59 12.44
N GLY A 108 -20.46 -0.67 13.66
CA GLY A 108 -21.03 0.01 14.82
C GLY A 108 -20.75 1.51 14.81
N TYR A 109 -19.52 1.92 14.46
CA TYR A 109 -19.12 3.33 14.48
C TYR A 109 -19.89 4.20 13.48
N MET A 110 -20.13 3.69 12.27
CA MET A 110 -20.80 4.45 11.20
C MET A 110 -22.33 4.31 11.26
N HIS A 111 -22.89 3.63 12.27
CA HIS A 111 -24.31 3.35 12.32
C HIS A 111 -25.14 4.63 12.24
N GLY A 112 -26.11 4.66 11.31
CA GLY A 112 -26.97 5.83 11.08
C GLY A 112 -26.34 6.97 10.26
N ASP A 113 -25.12 6.83 9.73
CA ASP A 113 -24.55 7.79 8.77
C ASP A 113 -25.21 7.62 7.38
N ASP A 114 -25.64 8.73 6.78
CA ASP A 114 -26.33 8.75 5.48
C ASP A 114 -25.50 8.11 4.35
N ARG A 115 -24.17 8.12 4.48
CA ARG A 115 -23.22 7.61 3.49
C ARG A 115 -22.57 6.31 3.92
N PHE A 116 -23.19 5.57 4.86
CA PHE A 116 -22.71 4.28 5.37
C PHE A 116 -22.22 3.31 4.28
N PRO A 117 -22.96 3.01 3.18
CA PRO A 117 -22.44 2.08 2.17
C PRO A 117 -21.22 2.64 1.42
N THR A 118 -21.17 3.96 1.20
CA THR A 118 -20.06 4.64 0.51
C THR A 118 -18.76 4.52 1.30
N PHE A 119 -18.84 4.58 2.62
CA PHE A 119 -17.69 4.38 3.50
C PHE A 119 -17.04 3.00 3.26
N PHE A 120 -17.86 1.94 3.22
CA PHE A 120 -17.37 0.58 2.98
C PHE A 120 -16.89 0.32 1.55
N VAL A 121 -17.42 1.03 0.55
CA VAL A 121 -16.86 1.05 -0.82
C VAL A 121 -15.39 1.49 -0.76
N TYR A 122 -15.12 2.62 -0.11
CA TYR A 122 -13.76 3.16 -0.02
C TYR A 122 -12.84 2.29 0.82
N LEU A 123 -13.31 1.70 1.93
CA LEU A 123 -12.51 0.77 2.72
C LEU A 123 -12.09 -0.48 1.93
N ASN A 124 -13.02 -1.10 1.17
CA ASN A 124 -12.68 -2.27 0.37
C ASN A 124 -11.69 -1.93 -0.77
N LEU A 125 -11.88 -0.78 -1.43
CA LEU A 125 -10.94 -0.30 -2.44
C LEU A 125 -9.56 0.01 -1.85
N PHE A 126 -9.51 0.51 -0.61
CA PHE A 126 -8.28 0.74 0.11
C PHE A 126 -7.52 -0.58 0.34
N VAL A 127 -8.20 -1.60 0.88
CA VAL A 127 -7.59 -2.92 1.13
C VAL A 127 -7.11 -3.55 -0.18
N PHE A 128 -7.92 -3.49 -1.24
CA PHE A 128 -7.50 -3.93 -2.57
C PHE A 128 -6.22 -3.23 -3.03
N SER A 129 -6.17 -1.90 -2.95
CA SER A 129 -5.01 -1.11 -3.40
C SER A 129 -3.75 -1.47 -2.61
N MET A 130 -3.87 -1.64 -1.29
CA MET A 130 -2.78 -2.06 -0.44
C MET A 130 -2.31 -3.49 -0.78
N LEU A 131 -3.23 -4.40 -1.09
CA LEU A 131 -2.89 -5.76 -1.51
C LEU A 131 -2.18 -5.80 -2.87
N MET A 132 -2.62 -4.97 -3.82
CA MET A 132 -1.91 -4.80 -5.09
C MET A 132 -0.48 -4.30 -4.89
N LEU A 133 -0.28 -3.34 -3.97
CA LEU A 133 1.03 -2.81 -3.62
C LEU A 133 1.96 -3.89 -3.03
N VAL A 134 1.49 -4.65 -2.05
CA VAL A 134 2.34 -5.62 -1.32
C VAL A 134 2.56 -6.92 -2.09
N LEU A 135 1.65 -7.31 -2.98
CA LEU A 135 1.78 -8.55 -3.77
C LEU A 135 2.43 -8.31 -5.13
N ALA A 136 2.62 -7.07 -5.57
CA ALA A 136 3.17 -6.78 -6.89
C ALA A 136 4.54 -7.45 -7.13
N ASN A 137 4.71 -8.01 -8.33
CA ASN A 137 6.00 -8.55 -8.78
C ASN A 137 6.88 -7.52 -9.51
N ASN A 138 6.36 -6.32 -9.80
CA ASN A 138 7.06 -5.28 -10.55
C ASN A 138 6.72 -3.87 -10.03
N PHE A 139 7.58 -2.89 -10.30
CA PHE A 139 7.43 -1.51 -9.80
C PHE A 139 6.17 -0.81 -10.30
N VAL A 140 5.71 -1.09 -11.52
CA VAL A 140 4.52 -0.44 -12.09
C VAL A 140 3.27 -0.88 -11.35
N LEU A 141 3.15 -2.18 -11.05
CA LEU A 141 2.04 -2.71 -10.28
C LEU A 141 2.09 -2.25 -8.82
N THR A 142 3.28 -2.14 -8.24
CA THR A 142 3.48 -1.51 -6.92
C THR A 142 3.01 -0.05 -6.96
N PHE A 143 3.36 0.70 -8.00
CA PHE A 143 2.95 2.10 -8.18
C PHE A 143 1.43 2.24 -8.38
N LEU A 144 0.78 1.29 -9.06
CA LEU A 144 -0.68 1.26 -9.15
C LEU A 144 -1.33 1.14 -7.76
N GLY A 145 -0.86 0.21 -6.93
CA GLY A 145 -1.34 0.08 -5.55
C GLY A 145 -1.01 1.30 -4.70
N TRP A 146 0.18 1.89 -4.90
CA TRP A 146 0.65 3.10 -4.22
C TRP A 146 -0.24 4.32 -4.47
N GLU A 147 -0.58 4.56 -5.72
CA GLU A 147 -1.54 5.59 -6.14
C GLU A 147 -2.94 5.29 -5.61
N GLY A 148 -3.38 4.03 -5.72
CA GLY A 148 -4.67 3.58 -5.20
C GLY A 148 -4.84 3.85 -3.70
N VAL A 149 -3.83 3.53 -2.89
CA VAL A 149 -3.81 3.83 -1.45
C VAL A 149 -3.91 5.34 -1.20
N GLY A 150 -3.24 6.18 -2.00
CA GLY A 150 -3.32 7.64 -1.89
C GLY A 150 -4.67 8.24 -2.28
N ALA A 151 -5.31 7.68 -3.32
CA ALA A 151 -6.65 8.08 -3.73
C ALA A 151 -7.70 7.68 -2.69
N CYS A 152 -7.62 6.44 -2.19
CA CYS A 152 -8.52 5.96 -1.14
C CYS A 152 -8.35 6.72 0.17
N SER A 153 -7.12 7.07 0.57
CA SER A 153 -6.89 7.90 1.75
C SER A 153 -7.51 9.29 1.58
N TYR A 154 -7.43 9.89 0.40
CA TYR A 154 -8.09 11.17 0.12
C TYR A 154 -9.61 11.08 0.32
N PHE A 155 -10.26 10.07 -0.27
CA PHE A 155 -11.71 9.89 -0.16
C PHE A 155 -12.17 9.62 1.28
N LEU A 156 -11.35 8.92 2.07
CA LEU A 156 -11.66 8.58 3.45
C LEU A 156 -11.37 9.74 4.44
N ILE A 157 -10.29 10.50 4.24
CA ILE A 157 -10.01 11.69 5.06
C ILE A 157 -11.05 12.78 4.78
N ALA A 158 -11.37 13.02 3.51
CA ALA A 158 -12.41 13.95 3.11
C ALA A 158 -13.81 13.31 3.07
N PHE A 159 -14.07 12.28 3.90
CA PHE A 159 -15.34 11.57 3.84
C PHE A 159 -16.52 12.52 4.08
N TRP A 160 -16.46 13.32 5.15
CA TRP A 160 -17.42 14.41 5.44
C TRP A 160 -16.97 15.73 4.80
N PHE A 161 -16.80 15.73 3.48
CA PHE A 161 -16.30 16.89 2.71
C PHE A 161 -17.16 18.16 2.83
N GLU A 162 -18.41 18.04 3.27
CA GLU A 162 -19.29 19.17 3.55
C GLU A 162 -18.71 20.08 4.64
N ARG A 163 -17.85 19.52 5.51
CA ARG A 163 -17.05 20.28 6.47
C ARG A 163 -15.77 20.74 5.79
N ASN A 164 -15.61 22.06 5.67
CA ASN A 164 -14.43 22.66 5.03
C ASN A 164 -13.09 22.17 5.64
N LYS A 165 -13.05 21.89 6.95
CA LYS A 165 -11.86 21.32 7.62
C LYS A 165 -11.46 19.95 7.03
N ALA A 166 -12.42 19.04 6.89
CA ALA A 166 -12.19 17.70 6.33
C ALA A 166 -11.79 17.78 4.83
N ALA A 167 -12.42 18.66 4.05
CA ALA A 167 -12.07 18.85 2.65
C ALA A 167 -10.64 19.38 2.47
N VAL A 168 -10.24 20.37 3.29
CA VAL A 168 -8.87 20.92 3.26
C VAL A 168 -7.85 19.89 3.74
N ALA A 169 -8.16 19.14 4.80
CA ALA A 169 -7.31 18.07 5.32
C ALA A 169 -7.06 16.99 4.25
N GLY A 170 -8.12 16.51 3.59
CA GLY A 170 -7.99 15.53 2.50
C GLY A 170 -7.13 16.08 1.36
N LYS A 171 -7.38 17.31 0.91
CA LYS A 171 -6.55 17.95 -0.13
C LYS A 171 -5.08 18.03 0.28
N LYS A 172 -4.79 18.44 1.51
CA LYS A 172 -3.41 18.53 2.04
C LYS A 172 -2.74 17.15 2.04
N ALA A 173 -3.45 16.10 2.47
CA ALA A 173 -2.95 14.73 2.39
C ALA A 173 -2.68 14.30 0.96
N PHE A 174 -3.60 14.53 0.04
CA PHE A 174 -3.42 14.14 -1.36
C PHE A 174 -2.23 14.84 -2.01
N VAL A 175 -2.10 16.16 -1.85
CA VAL A 175 -1.01 16.95 -2.44
C VAL A 175 0.35 16.57 -1.83
N THR A 176 0.42 16.42 -0.50
CA THR A 176 1.69 16.09 0.16
C THR A 176 2.18 14.70 -0.24
N ASN A 177 1.27 13.72 -0.36
CA ASN A 177 1.61 12.39 -0.86
C ASN A 177 2.03 12.43 -2.33
N ARG A 178 1.33 13.23 -3.16
CA ARG A 178 1.66 13.39 -4.58
C ARG A 178 3.10 13.85 -4.81
N VAL A 179 3.62 14.72 -3.96
CA VAL A 179 5.04 15.14 -4.00
C VAL A 179 5.97 13.95 -3.78
N GLY A 180 5.66 13.06 -2.85
CA GLY A 180 6.40 11.80 -2.66
C GLY A 180 6.27 10.86 -3.86
N ASP A 181 5.06 10.75 -4.43
CA ASP A 181 4.77 9.88 -5.57
C ASP A 181 5.64 10.23 -6.79
N PHE A 182 5.98 11.52 -6.99
CA PHE A 182 6.98 11.95 -7.99
C PHE A 182 8.37 11.34 -7.75
N GLY A 183 8.82 11.25 -6.50
CA GLY A 183 10.08 10.59 -6.15
C GLY A 183 10.07 9.12 -6.54
N PHE A 184 9.01 8.40 -6.21
CA PHE A 184 8.85 6.99 -6.61
C PHE A 184 8.90 6.86 -8.14
N MET A 185 8.14 7.69 -8.85
CA MET A 185 8.05 7.66 -10.31
C MET A 185 9.41 7.93 -10.98
N LEU A 186 10.17 8.93 -10.51
CA LEU A 186 11.51 9.21 -11.00
C LEU A 186 12.49 8.07 -10.70
N GLY A 187 12.39 7.45 -9.52
CA GLY A 187 13.17 6.26 -9.16
C GLY A 187 12.90 5.10 -10.13
N MET A 188 11.63 4.84 -10.45
CA MET A 188 11.22 3.84 -11.43
C MET A 188 11.80 4.14 -12.83
N PHE A 189 11.77 5.40 -13.28
CA PHE A 189 12.36 5.77 -14.56
C PHE A 189 13.87 5.54 -14.61
N LEU A 190 14.60 5.86 -13.54
CA LEU A 190 16.03 5.60 -13.47
C LEU A 190 16.36 4.10 -13.47
N ILE A 191 15.58 3.29 -12.75
CA ILE A 191 15.72 1.82 -12.77
C ILE A 191 15.55 1.31 -14.21
N PHE A 192 14.47 1.71 -14.89
CA PHE A 192 14.23 1.26 -16.26
C PHE A 192 15.32 1.74 -17.22
N ALA A 193 15.78 2.98 -17.09
CA ALA A 193 16.82 3.55 -17.95
C ALA A 193 18.17 2.82 -17.85
N HIS A 194 18.50 2.23 -16.69
CA HIS A 194 19.79 1.57 -16.47
C HIS A 194 19.72 0.04 -16.55
N LEU A 195 18.58 -0.56 -16.16
CA LEU A 195 18.43 -2.03 -16.08
C LEU A 195 17.50 -2.59 -17.16
N GLY A 196 16.78 -1.75 -17.90
CA GLY A 196 15.88 -2.17 -18.99
C GLY A 196 14.65 -2.96 -18.53
N SER A 197 14.40 -3.08 -17.22
CA SER A 197 13.28 -3.84 -16.67
C SER A 197 12.75 -3.20 -15.39
N LEU A 198 11.47 -3.43 -15.12
CA LEU A 198 10.80 -3.05 -13.88
C LEU A 198 10.29 -4.28 -13.10
N ASP A 199 10.64 -5.50 -13.52
CA ASP A 199 10.37 -6.70 -12.76
C ASP A 199 11.36 -6.81 -11.57
N TYR A 200 10.85 -7.11 -10.38
CA TYR A 200 11.70 -7.17 -9.18
C TYR A 200 12.81 -8.22 -9.31
N SER A 201 12.52 -9.38 -9.89
CA SER A 201 13.51 -10.47 -10.01
C SER A 201 14.65 -10.06 -10.93
N THR A 202 14.33 -9.37 -12.04
CA THR A 202 15.33 -8.86 -12.97
C THR A 202 16.15 -7.74 -12.34
N VAL A 203 15.49 -6.77 -11.69
CA VAL A 203 16.15 -5.61 -11.08
C VAL A 203 17.07 -6.05 -9.94
N PHE A 204 16.65 -6.98 -9.09
CA PHE A 204 17.48 -7.48 -8.00
C PHE A 204 18.68 -8.29 -8.51
N GLY A 205 18.51 -9.05 -9.60
CA GLY A 205 19.60 -9.81 -10.22
C GLY A 205 20.68 -8.94 -10.88
N HIS A 206 20.33 -7.72 -11.32
CA HIS A 206 21.25 -6.81 -12.02
C HIS A 206 21.65 -5.59 -11.17
N VAL A 207 21.26 -5.53 -9.91
CA VAL A 207 21.53 -4.34 -9.08
C VAL A 207 23.02 -4.03 -8.93
N SER A 208 23.87 -5.08 -8.96
CA SER A 208 25.33 -4.98 -8.89
C SER A 208 25.98 -4.31 -10.10
N THR A 209 25.27 -4.16 -11.21
CA THR A 209 25.77 -3.45 -12.40
C THR A 209 25.57 -1.94 -12.32
N LEU A 210 24.83 -1.44 -11.32
CA LEU A 210 24.61 -0.02 -11.11
C LEU A 210 25.88 0.64 -10.55
N SER A 211 26.17 1.87 -11.01
CA SER A 211 27.17 2.70 -10.34
C SER A 211 26.69 3.08 -8.94
N SER A 212 27.62 3.30 -8.00
CA SER A 212 27.28 3.73 -6.64
C SER A 212 26.45 5.02 -6.62
N GLY A 213 26.74 5.97 -7.52
CA GLY A 213 25.98 7.21 -7.66
C GLY A 213 24.55 6.96 -8.14
N THR A 214 24.36 6.11 -9.16
CA THR A 214 23.04 5.76 -9.68
C THR A 214 22.21 5.02 -8.63
N ALA A 215 22.80 4.04 -7.94
CA ALA A 215 22.12 3.30 -6.88
C ALA A 215 21.67 4.22 -5.75
N THR A 216 22.54 5.16 -5.34
CA THR A 216 22.21 6.18 -4.33
C THR A 216 21.07 7.09 -4.79
N ALA A 217 21.09 7.55 -6.05
CA ALA A 217 20.02 8.37 -6.60
C ALA A 217 18.68 7.62 -6.63
N ILE A 218 18.66 6.37 -7.09
CA ILE A 218 17.46 5.52 -7.08
C ILE A 218 16.94 5.35 -5.64
N ALA A 219 17.82 4.99 -4.71
CA ALA A 219 17.45 4.76 -3.31
C ALA A 219 16.87 6.03 -2.65
N LEU A 220 17.47 7.20 -2.89
CA LEU A 220 16.97 8.48 -2.35
C LEU A 220 15.65 8.91 -2.98
N LEU A 221 15.44 8.65 -4.27
CA LEU A 221 14.17 8.95 -4.94
C LEU A 221 13.03 8.04 -4.44
N LEU A 222 13.30 6.74 -4.26
CA LEU A 222 12.36 5.82 -3.62
C LEU A 222 12.11 6.19 -2.16
N LEU A 223 13.15 6.65 -1.44
CA LEU A 223 13.02 7.17 -0.08
C LEU A 223 12.13 8.42 -0.04
N LEU A 224 12.21 9.34 -1.00
CA LEU A 224 11.31 10.49 -1.07
C LEU A 224 9.84 10.05 -1.18
N GLY A 225 9.57 9.00 -1.97
CA GLY A 225 8.26 8.34 -1.98
C GLY A 225 7.86 7.82 -0.62
N ALA A 226 8.73 7.02 0.00
CA ALA A 226 8.49 6.46 1.33
C ALA A 226 8.26 7.53 2.40
N VAL A 227 9.02 8.62 2.39
CA VAL A 227 8.88 9.77 3.30
C VAL A 227 7.50 10.42 3.16
N GLY A 228 6.98 10.54 1.94
CA GLY A 228 5.63 11.06 1.67
C GLY A 228 4.54 10.19 2.29
N LYS A 229 4.49 8.90 1.92
CA LYS A 229 3.44 7.96 2.40
C LYS A 229 3.55 7.63 3.90
N SER A 230 4.77 7.57 4.42
CA SER A 230 5.05 7.28 5.84
C SER A 230 5.08 8.51 6.73
N ALA A 231 4.70 9.68 6.21
CA ALA A 231 4.63 10.93 6.94
C ALA A 231 5.91 11.23 7.75
N GLN A 232 7.06 11.01 7.12
CA GLN A 232 8.35 11.32 7.72
C GLN A 232 8.71 12.78 7.46
N ILE A 233 9.65 13.34 8.23
CA ILE A 233 10.17 14.68 7.96
C ILE A 233 10.80 14.71 6.55
N PRO A 234 10.51 15.73 5.72
CA PRO A 234 9.71 16.93 6.00
C PRO A 234 8.22 16.84 5.60
N LEU A 235 7.77 15.71 5.05
CA LEU A 235 6.42 15.52 4.49
C LEU A 235 5.39 15.02 5.52
N TYR A 236 5.67 15.11 6.82
CA TYR A 236 4.77 14.65 7.90
C TYR A 236 3.49 15.48 8.04
N ILE A 237 3.47 16.70 7.49
CA ILE A 237 2.47 17.75 7.77
C ILE A 237 1.02 17.36 7.50
N TRP A 238 0.78 16.33 6.69
CA TRP A 238 -0.57 15.88 6.37
C TRP A 238 -1.16 14.94 7.43
N LEU A 239 -0.32 14.28 8.22
CA LEU A 239 -0.74 13.23 9.16
C LEU A 239 -1.60 13.77 10.32
N PRO A 240 -1.26 14.91 10.96
CA PRO A 240 -2.09 15.44 12.05
C PRO A 240 -3.49 15.83 11.56
N ASP A 241 -3.58 16.43 10.37
CA ASP A 241 -4.86 16.89 9.80
C ASP A 241 -5.71 15.72 9.28
N ALA A 242 -5.09 14.58 8.95
CA ALA A 242 -5.81 13.38 8.51
C ALA A 242 -6.81 12.85 9.55
N MET A 243 -6.69 13.26 10.82
CA MET A 243 -7.59 12.92 11.91
C MET A 243 -8.99 13.55 11.80
N GLU A 244 -9.22 14.44 10.82
CA GLU A 244 -10.58 14.92 10.49
C GLU A 244 -11.46 13.82 9.88
N GLY A 245 -10.86 12.72 9.39
CA GLY A 245 -11.60 11.56 8.92
C GLY A 245 -12.25 10.74 10.05
N PRO A 246 -13.16 9.81 9.74
CA PRO A 246 -13.74 8.91 10.73
C PRO A 246 -12.68 8.11 11.49
N THR A 247 -12.85 7.88 12.79
CA THR A 247 -11.86 7.15 13.62
C THR A 247 -11.39 5.81 13.04
N PRO A 248 -12.24 4.97 12.40
CA PRO A 248 -11.78 3.74 11.76
C PRO A 248 -10.80 3.97 10.59
N VAL A 249 -10.89 5.12 9.91
CA VAL A 249 -9.96 5.51 8.84
C VAL A 249 -8.58 5.78 9.41
N SER A 250 -8.48 6.54 10.49
CA SER A 250 -7.22 6.79 11.18
C SER A 250 -6.58 5.46 11.61
N ALA A 251 -7.38 4.54 12.18
CA ALA A 251 -6.89 3.21 12.52
C ALA A 251 -6.33 2.47 11.29
N LEU A 252 -7.00 2.52 10.14
CA LEU A 252 -6.56 1.81 8.93
C LEU A 252 -5.28 2.42 8.34
N ILE A 253 -5.24 3.74 8.20
CA ILE A 253 -4.15 4.50 7.59
C ILE A 253 -2.87 4.37 8.44
N HIS A 254 -3.00 4.50 9.77
CA HIS A 254 -1.84 4.55 10.67
C HIS A 254 -1.37 3.18 11.16
N ALA A 255 -2.28 2.24 11.40
CA ALA A 255 -1.87 0.95 11.95
C ALA A 255 -1.40 -0.01 10.85
N ALA A 256 -2.14 -0.11 9.75
CA ALA A 256 -2.03 -1.27 8.87
C ALA A 256 -1.46 -0.99 7.48
N THR A 257 -1.61 0.23 6.95
CA THR A 257 -1.56 0.39 5.48
C THR A 257 -0.69 1.53 4.95
N MET A 258 -1.14 2.79 5.04
CA MET A 258 -0.52 3.88 4.29
C MET A 258 0.90 4.17 4.76
N VAL A 259 1.08 4.28 6.08
CA VAL A 259 2.41 4.56 6.63
C VAL A 259 3.35 3.35 6.54
N THR A 260 2.79 2.13 6.48
CA THR A 260 3.56 0.89 6.34
C THR A 260 3.96 0.64 4.88
N ALA A 261 3.24 1.19 3.90
CA ALA A 261 3.56 1.07 2.48
C ALA A 261 4.95 1.63 2.13
N GLY A 262 5.32 2.81 2.66
CA GLY A 262 6.64 3.39 2.45
C GLY A 262 7.76 2.52 3.03
N VAL A 263 7.56 2.03 4.26
CA VAL A 263 8.49 1.09 4.91
C VAL A 263 8.60 -0.22 4.13
N TYR A 264 7.49 -0.75 3.64
CA TYR A 264 7.46 -1.96 2.82
C TYR A 264 8.30 -1.79 1.55
N VAL A 265 8.17 -0.66 0.84
CA VAL A 265 8.96 -0.40 -0.37
C VAL A 265 10.45 -0.31 -0.03
N VAL A 266 10.83 0.41 1.04
CA VAL A 266 12.24 0.47 1.46
C VAL A 266 12.79 -0.92 1.80
N ALA A 267 12.04 -1.73 2.55
CA ALA A 267 12.44 -3.09 2.90
C ALA A 267 12.51 -4.03 1.67
N ARG A 268 11.52 -3.95 0.78
CA ARG A 268 11.50 -4.69 -0.50
C ARG A 268 12.74 -4.36 -1.34
N MET A 269 13.18 -3.11 -1.28
CA MET A 269 14.30 -2.56 -2.02
C MET A 269 15.65 -2.66 -1.31
N HIS A 270 15.76 -3.45 -0.23
CA HIS A 270 17.00 -3.60 0.56
C HIS A 270 18.24 -3.82 -0.32
N VAL A 271 18.17 -4.64 -1.38
CA VAL A 271 19.31 -4.90 -2.28
C VAL A 271 19.86 -3.64 -2.96
N VAL A 272 19.03 -2.63 -3.22
CA VAL A 272 19.47 -1.33 -3.76
C VAL A 272 20.05 -0.46 -2.66
N PHE A 273 19.44 -0.47 -1.47
CA PHE A 273 19.90 0.33 -0.34
C PHE A 273 21.24 -0.17 0.22
N GLU A 274 21.49 -1.48 0.23
CA GLU A 274 22.75 -2.08 0.70
C GLU A 274 23.97 -1.61 -0.09
N ILE A 275 23.83 -1.39 -1.41
CA ILE A 275 24.89 -0.84 -2.26
C ILE A 275 24.92 0.71 -2.28
N ALA A 276 24.04 1.36 -1.51
CA ALA A 276 23.92 2.81 -1.38
C ALA A 276 24.04 3.28 0.09
N PRO A 277 25.24 3.22 0.71
CA PRO A 277 25.42 3.54 2.13
C PRO A 277 24.93 4.94 2.53
N ALA A 278 25.08 5.94 1.66
CA ALA A 278 24.59 7.30 1.89
C ALA A 278 23.06 7.36 1.99
N ALA A 279 22.35 6.56 1.17
CA ALA A 279 20.89 6.47 1.25
C ALA A 279 20.44 5.78 2.55
N LEU A 280 21.11 4.71 2.96
CA LEU A 280 20.84 4.05 4.26
C LEU A 280 21.05 5.00 5.45
N ALA A 281 22.14 5.77 5.44
CA ALA A 281 22.38 6.79 6.47
C ALA A 281 21.26 7.84 6.48
N THR A 282 20.77 8.24 5.30
CA THR A 282 19.65 9.18 5.18
C THR A 282 18.35 8.61 5.73
N VAL A 283 18.04 7.33 5.49
CA VAL A 283 16.90 6.63 6.11
C VAL A 283 17.00 6.70 7.63
N ALA A 284 18.17 6.37 8.19
CA ALA A 284 18.39 6.37 9.63
C ALA A 284 18.23 7.78 10.24
N ILE A 285 18.81 8.80 9.60
CA ILE A 285 18.71 10.20 10.05
C ILE A 285 17.27 10.68 10.02
N ILE A 286 16.55 10.48 8.91
CA ILE A 286 15.16 10.93 8.78
C ILE A 286 14.26 10.19 9.77
N GLY A 287 14.43 8.87 9.91
CA GLY A 287 13.66 8.07 10.85
C GLY A 287 13.89 8.49 12.30
N ALA A 288 15.15 8.66 12.71
CA ALA A 288 15.50 9.10 14.06
C ALA A 288 14.99 10.52 14.35
N ALA A 289 15.18 11.46 13.41
CA ALA A 289 14.70 12.83 13.55
C ALA A 289 13.17 12.87 13.64
N THR A 290 12.47 12.11 12.80
CA THR A 290 11.01 12.02 12.83
C THR A 290 10.53 11.42 14.15
N ALA A 291 11.16 10.34 14.64
CA ALA A 291 10.79 9.72 15.89
C ALA A 291 10.95 10.67 17.10
N LEU A 292 12.09 11.36 17.20
CA LEU A 292 12.33 12.34 18.26
C LEU A 292 11.35 13.51 18.18
N PHE A 293 11.16 14.07 16.98
CA PHE A 293 10.25 15.20 16.78
C PHE A 293 8.79 14.81 17.10
N ALA A 294 8.33 13.68 16.58
CA ALA A 294 6.97 13.16 16.83
C ALA A 294 6.74 12.91 18.32
N ALA A 295 7.75 12.37 19.04
CA ALA A 295 7.65 12.19 20.49
C ALA A 295 7.51 13.52 21.25
N THR A 296 8.17 14.59 20.81
CA THR A 296 8.08 15.91 21.49
C THR A 296 6.77 16.66 21.26
N ILE A 297 6.07 16.40 20.15
CA ILE A 297 4.78 17.05 19.84
C ILE A 297 3.57 16.21 20.24
N GLY A 298 3.77 14.92 20.50
CA GLY A 298 2.72 13.97 20.88
C GLY A 298 2.46 13.89 22.39
N THR A 299 3.22 14.62 23.20
CA THR A 299 3.02 14.83 24.64
C THR A 299 2.21 16.09 24.90
#